data_AF-A0A936QZC9-F1
#
_entry.id   AF-A0A936QZC9-F1
#
_cell.length_a   1.000
_cell.length_b   1.000
_cell.length_c   1.000
_cell.angle_alpha   90.00
_cell.angle_beta   90.00
_cell.angle_gamma   90.00
#
_symmetry.space_group_name_H-M   'P 1'
#
loop_
_entity.id
_entity.type
_entity.pdbx_description
1 polymer ?
#
loop_
_entity_poly.entity_id
_entity_poly.type
_entity_poly.pdbx_seq_one_letter_code
_entity_poly.pdbx_strand_id
1 'polypeptide(L)'
;MNAVPEFPTAFRGYEPSVVDQHLTTLTQQLEAAGTAAQNARQEAAQHAVELTKAAQARDSALAEVQAHAARIAELEEASRKAANPTFADLGQRIGSMLTLADEEASTLRQTAADEVSTLRANADAEIASLRAAADRYAEETRSQADVDASALLAKARQEADSIIDDAAREAAARREEAEAFFEKQRAAAAQHATDFERTLSERREQAAAEFNAEMSKQDQALAGIQERVDAMGREADLDRENKAAEAQRLLDSAREEATGLVRAAREQADRVRRDSERELAAATARRDSITAQLSNVRSMLATLGGPAAAAAAEDEVTVQDDSAQDTTVEDAADVVDAAEDRDDTVAGDAAEDEGVEDTDEDAREAQPEVDLGKVRVSKG
;
A
#
# COMPACT_ATOMS: atom_id res chain seq x y z
N MET A 1 13.74 -37.70 43.27
CA MET A 1 13.00 -37.31 42.04
C MET A 1 14.04 -37.07 40.96
N ASN A 2 13.90 -37.66 39.76
CA ASN A 2 14.72 -37.24 38.63
C ASN A 2 14.01 -36.07 37.97
N ALA A 3 14.55 -34.86 38.12
CA ALA A 3 14.19 -33.77 37.23
C ALA A 3 14.64 -34.13 35.81
N VAL A 4 13.80 -33.88 34.81
CA VAL A 4 14.21 -33.99 33.41
C VAL A 4 15.03 -32.73 33.10
N PRO A 5 16.28 -32.84 32.62
CA PRO A 5 17.07 -31.67 32.28
C PRO A 5 16.50 -30.99 31.04
N GLU A 6 16.06 -29.74 31.18
CA GLU A 6 15.65 -28.90 30.07
C GLU A 6 16.90 -28.31 29.40
N PHE A 7 17.13 -28.69 28.14
CA PHE A 7 18.25 -28.19 27.33
C PHE A 7 17.74 -27.10 26.38
N PRO A 8 18.33 -25.88 26.38
CA PRO A 8 17.93 -24.83 25.44
C PRO A 8 18.23 -25.25 23.99
N THR A 9 17.39 -24.82 23.05
CA THR A 9 17.50 -25.18 21.63
C THR A 9 17.93 -23.99 20.77
N ALA A 10 19.06 -24.15 20.07
CA ALA A 10 19.68 -23.12 19.25
C ALA A 10 19.52 -23.44 17.75
N PHE A 11 18.42 -22.99 17.15
CA PHE A 11 18.06 -22.98 15.72
C PHE A 11 18.08 -24.29 14.90
N ARG A 12 18.87 -25.32 15.25
CA ARG A 12 18.90 -26.65 14.60
C ARG A 12 19.15 -27.82 15.57
N GLY A 13 19.13 -27.61 16.88
CA GLY A 13 19.33 -28.65 17.90
C GLY A 13 19.45 -28.09 19.31
N TYR A 14 19.81 -28.92 20.29
CA TYR A 14 20.18 -28.49 21.64
C TYR A 14 21.51 -27.73 21.64
N GLU A 15 21.70 -26.79 22.58
CA GLU A 15 22.94 -26.03 22.74
C GLU A 15 24.09 -26.94 23.26
N PRO A 16 25.18 -27.17 22.49
CA PRO A 16 26.19 -28.16 22.87
C PRO A 16 26.92 -27.86 24.18
N SER A 17 27.18 -26.59 24.45
CA SER A 17 27.79 -26.06 25.69
C SER A 17 27.07 -26.54 26.96
N VAL A 18 25.74 -26.44 26.99
CA VAL A 18 24.89 -26.80 28.14
C VAL A 18 24.77 -28.32 28.26
N VAL A 19 24.67 -29.02 27.13
CA VAL A 19 24.69 -30.49 27.09
C VAL A 19 26.02 -31.04 27.61
N ASP A 20 27.16 -30.51 27.17
CA ASP A 20 28.49 -30.93 27.59
C ASP A 20 28.75 -30.65 29.08
N GLN A 21 28.28 -29.51 29.61
CA GLN A 21 28.33 -29.22 31.05
C GLN A 21 27.46 -30.19 31.87
N HIS A 22 26.26 -30.52 31.40
CA HIS A 22 25.40 -31.49 32.06
C HIS A 22 25.96 -32.93 31.99
N LEU A 23 26.53 -33.33 30.85
CA LEU A 23 27.23 -34.62 30.69
C LEU A 23 28.46 -34.71 31.59
N THR A 24 29.24 -33.63 31.71
CA THR A 24 30.37 -33.53 32.65
C THR A 24 29.88 -33.68 34.09
N THR A 25 28.80 -33.00 34.45
CA THR A 25 28.18 -33.05 35.80
C THR A 25 27.68 -34.46 36.13
N LEU A 26 26.96 -35.12 35.20
CA LEU A 26 26.52 -36.50 35.35
C LEU A 26 27.71 -37.48 35.46
N THR A 27 28.78 -37.25 34.72
CA THR A 27 29.99 -38.09 34.76
C THR A 27 30.66 -37.98 36.13
N GLN A 28 30.85 -36.77 36.65
CA GLN A 28 31.38 -36.53 38.00
C GLN A 28 30.48 -37.13 39.09
N GLN A 29 29.16 -37.02 38.95
CA GLN A 29 28.21 -37.67 39.87
C GLN A 29 28.29 -39.20 39.83
N LEU A 30 28.50 -39.79 38.65
CA LEU A 30 28.64 -41.24 38.47
C LEU A 30 29.99 -41.76 39.01
N GLU A 31 31.07 -41.01 38.85
CA GLU A 31 32.38 -41.30 39.47
C GLU A 31 32.34 -41.16 41.00
N ALA A 32 31.67 -40.15 41.53
CA ALA A 32 31.43 -39.98 42.96
C ALA A 32 30.56 -41.12 43.55
N ALA A 33 29.50 -41.52 42.85
CA ALA A 33 28.67 -42.66 43.24
C ALA A 33 29.45 -44.00 43.16
N GLY A 34 30.30 -44.16 42.14
CA GLY A 34 31.14 -45.35 41.96
C GLY A 34 32.19 -45.50 43.06
N THR A 35 32.87 -44.41 43.42
CA THR A 35 33.85 -44.39 44.52
C THR A 35 33.19 -44.59 45.89
N ALA A 36 32.05 -43.96 46.16
CA ALA A 36 31.26 -44.21 47.37
C ALA A 36 30.81 -45.69 47.48
N ALA A 37 30.31 -46.28 46.39
CA ALA A 37 29.94 -47.69 46.34
C ALA A 37 31.15 -48.64 46.48
N GLN A 38 32.34 -48.23 46.06
CA GLN A 38 33.57 -49.00 46.27
C GLN A 38 34.04 -48.95 47.72
N ASN A 39 33.93 -47.81 48.40
CA ASN A 39 34.27 -47.66 49.82
C ASN A 39 33.33 -48.49 50.71
N ALA A 40 32.03 -48.38 50.51
CA ALA A 40 31.03 -49.18 51.26
C ALA A 40 31.23 -50.70 51.09
N ARG A 41 31.73 -51.15 49.93
CA ARG A 41 32.12 -52.56 49.70
C ARG A 41 33.37 -52.97 50.46
N GLN A 42 34.33 -52.06 50.66
CA GLN A 42 35.53 -52.33 51.48
C GLN A 42 35.18 -52.41 52.97
N GLU A 43 34.34 -51.51 53.46
CA GLU A 43 33.83 -51.52 54.84
C GLU A 43 33.05 -52.81 55.14
N ALA A 44 32.12 -53.20 54.25
CA ALA A 44 31.39 -54.47 54.37
C ALA A 44 32.32 -55.70 54.36
N ALA A 45 33.40 -55.67 53.58
CA ALA A 45 34.39 -56.75 53.56
C ALA A 45 35.24 -56.81 54.84
N GLN A 46 35.56 -55.66 55.45
CA GLN A 46 36.25 -55.59 56.74
C GLN A 46 35.37 -56.17 57.86
N HIS A 47 34.11 -55.74 57.95
CA HIS A 47 33.17 -56.25 58.95
C HIS A 47 32.89 -57.76 58.79
N ALA A 48 32.88 -58.30 57.57
CA ALA A 48 32.77 -59.75 57.36
C ALA A 48 33.97 -60.53 57.94
N VAL A 49 35.18 -59.98 57.87
CA VAL A 49 36.39 -60.57 58.50
C VAL A 49 36.33 -60.44 60.02
N GLU A 50 35.84 -59.33 60.56
CA GLU A 50 35.64 -59.14 62.00
C GLU A 50 34.61 -60.13 62.58
N LEU A 51 33.45 -60.27 61.92
CA LEU A 51 32.41 -61.24 62.29
C LEU A 51 32.95 -62.67 62.30
N THR A 52 33.78 -63.03 61.31
CA THR A 52 34.42 -64.35 61.21
C THR A 52 35.36 -64.60 62.38
N LYS A 53 36.18 -63.61 62.78
CA LYS A 53 37.06 -63.70 63.96
C LYS A 53 36.26 -63.82 65.27
N ALA A 54 35.17 -63.05 65.40
CA ALA A 54 34.31 -63.10 66.58
C ALA A 54 33.63 -64.46 66.74
N ALA A 55 33.16 -65.07 65.63
CA ALA A 55 32.62 -66.43 65.64
C ALA A 55 33.66 -67.47 66.07
N GLN A 56 34.90 -67.38 65.55
CA GLN A 56 35.99 -68.28 65.95
C GLN A 56 36.34 -68.16 67.44
N ALA A 57 36.38 -66.93 67.99
CA ALA A 57 36.66 -66.69 69.40
C ALA A 57 35.55 -67.23 70.33
N ARG A 58 34.28 -67.12 69.91
CA ARG A 58 33.13 -67.74 70.60
C ARG A 58 33.28 -69.25 70.63
N ASP A 59 33.63 -69.86 69.50
CA ASP A 59 33.67 -71.32 69.36
C ASP A 59 34.84 -71.94 70.15
N SER A 60 35.97 -71.25 70.29
CA SER A 60 37.03 -71.65 71.23
C SER A 60 36.58 -71.54 72.70
N ALA A 61 35.87 -70.48 73.09
CA ALA A 61 35.36 -70.33 74.46
C ALA A 61 34.33 -71.41 74.82
N LEU A 62 33.48 -71.81 73.87
CA LEU A 62 32.55 -72.94 74.04
C LEU A 62 33.28 -74.27 74.25
N ALA A 63 34.39 -74.51 73.54
CA ALA A 63 35.22 -75.70 73.73
C ALA A 63 35.90 -75.73 75.12
N GLU A 64 36.38 -74.58 75.61
CA GLU A 64 36.93 -74.44 76.97
C GLU A 64 35.86 -74.74 78.04
N VAL A 65 34.65 -74.18 77.91
CA VAL A 65 33.53 -74.46 78.81
C VAL A 65 33.17 -75.95 78.82
N GLN A 66 33.16 -76.62 77.67
CA GLN A 66 32.92 -78.07 77.59
C GLN A 66 34.03 -78.89 78.27
N ALA A 67 35.31 -78.50 78.09
CA ALA A 67 36.44 -79.14 78.77
C ALA A 67 36.38 -78.96 80.30
N HIS A 68 35.96 -77.79 80.78
CA HIS A 68 35.71 -77.55 82.20
C HIS A 68 34.54 -78.38 82.74
N ALA A 69 33.42 -78.48 82.01
CA ALA A 69 32.26 -79.29 82.41
C ALA A 69 32.61 -80.78 82.50
N ALA A 70 33.36 -81.33 81.54
CA ALA A 70 33.82 -82.72 81.59
C ALA A 70 34.71 -82.99 82.82
N ARG A 71 35.59 -82.04 83.16
CA ARG A 71 36.47 -82.14 84.33
C ARG A 71 35.74 -82.04 85.67
N ILE A 72 34.63 -81.29 85.73
CA ILE A 72 33.73 -81.25 86.89
C ILE A 72 33.04 -82.62 87.05
N ALA A 73 32.54 -83.21 85.96
CA ALA A 73 31.89 -84.53 86.01
C ALA A 73 32.84 -85.66 86.47
N GLU A 74 34.12 -85.63 86.06
CA GLU A 74 35.14 -86.57 86.53
C GLU A 74 35.39 -86.44 88.06
N LEU A 75 35.49 -85.21 88.57
CA LEU A 75 35.63 -84.93 90.00
C LEU A 75 34.38 -85.34 90.80
N GLU A 76 33.18 -85.18 90.24
CA GLU A 76 31.95 -85.68 90.84
C GLU A 76 31.90 -87.20 90.91
N GLU A 77 32.32 -87.93 89.87
CA GLU A 77 32.31 -89.39 89.90
C GLU A 77 33.34 -89.95 90.90
N ALA A 78 34.48 -89.28 91.07
CA ALA A 78 35.43 -89.58 92.13
C ALA A 78 34.84 -89.32 93.54
N SER A 79 34.13 -88.20 93.71
CA SER A 79 33.44 -87.85 94.96
C SER A 79 32.36 -88.87 95.34
N ARG A 80 31.52 -89.31 94.38
CA ARG A 80 30.44 -90.28 94.60
C ARG A 80 30.93 -91.65 95.07
N LYS A 81 32.18 -92.03 94.77
CA LYS A 81 32.79 -93.31 95.20
C LYS A 81 33.31 -93.29 96.64
N ALA A 82 33.37 -92.13 97.30
CA ALA A 82 34.01 -91.96 98.60
C ALA A 82 33.05 -91.90 99.82
N ALA A 83 31.73 -91.86 99.62
CA ALA A 83 30.77 -91.51 100.69
C ALA A 83 29.65 -92.55 100.89
N ASN A 84 29.65 -93.24 102.04
CA ASN A 84 28.56 -94.11 102.51
C ASN A 84 28.24 -93.90 104.01
N PRO A 85 27.30 -93.00 104.36
CA PRO A 85 26.69 -92.90 105.69
C PRO A 85 25.42 -93.76 105.81
N THR A 86 24.81 -93.82 107.00
CA THR A 86 23.69 -94.76 107.28
C THR A 86 22.29 -94.17 107.04
N PHE A 87 21.26 -95.04 106.97
CA PHE A 87 19.87 -94.67 106.65
C PHE A 87 19.21 -93.67 107.62
N ALA A 88 19.67 -93.55 108.87
CA ALA A 88 19.11 -92.58 109.82
C ALA A 88 19.55 -91.14 109.50
N ASP A 89 20.86 -90.93 109.32
CA ASP A 89 21.42 -89.66 108.82
C ASP A 89 20.82 -89.33 107.44
N LEU A 90 20.69 -90.33 106.57
CA LEU A 90 20.11 -90.16 105.24
C LEU A 90 18.68 -89.59 105.30
N GLY A 91 17.86 -90.00 106.27
CA GLY A 91 16.51 -89.46 106.46
C GLY A 91 16.51 -87.97 106.81
N GLN A 92 17.28 -87.54 107.81
CA GLN A 92 17.39 -86.11 108.15
C GLN A 92 18.05 -85.31 107.02
N ARG A 93 19.09 -85.87 106.39
CA ARG A 93 19.83 -85.22 105.30
C ARG A 93 18.96 -85.02 104.05
N ILE A 94 18.17 -86.02 103.64
CA ILE A 94 17.18 -85.87 102.57
C ILE A 94 16.13 -84.83 102.96
N GLY A 95 15.65 -84.82 104.20
CA GLY A 95 14.76 -83.77 104.70
C GLY A 95 15.35 -82.36 104.51
N SER A 96 16.58 -82.14 104.97
CA SER A 96 17.28 -80.86 104.80
C SER A 96 17.59 -80.50 103.34
N MET A 97 17.85 -81.50 102.50
CA MET A 97 18.07 -81.29 101.06
C MET A 97 16.77 -80.89 100.35
N LEU A 98 15.62 -81.44 100.76
CA LEU A 98 14.32 -81.09 100.18
C LEU A 98 13.86 -79.69 100.61
N THR A 99 14.08 -79.28 101.87
CA THR A 99 13.79 -77.90 102.29
C THR A 99 14.71 -76.90 101.59
N LEU A 100 16.02 -77.18 101.53
CA LEU A 100 16.98 -76.31 100.86
C LEU A 100 16.72 -76.23 99.34
N ALA A 101 16.29 -77.33 98.71
CA ALA A 101 15.90 -77.33 97.30
C ALA A 101 14.58 -76.57 97.02
N ASP A 102 13.61 -76.55 97.95
CA ASP A 102 12.40 -75.72 97.79
C ASP A 102 12.68 -74.24 98.08
N GLU A 103 13.54 -73.93 99.05
CA GLU A 103 14.08 -72.57 99.29
C GLU A 103 14.85 -72.04 98.07
N GLU A 104 15.72 -72.86 97.49
CA GLU A 104 16.48 -72.53 96.28
C GLU A 104 15.58 -72.44 95.04
N ALA A 105 14.61 -73.35 94.86
CA ALA A 105 13.63 -73.26 93.78
C ALA A 105 12.63 -72.10 93.95
N SER A 106 12.35 -71.67 95.17
CA SER A 106 11.60 -70.44 95.47
C SER A 106 12.42 -69.21 95.08
N THR A 107 13.69 -69.16 95.50
CA THR A 107 14.64 -68.10 95.15
C THR A 107 14.82 -68.00 93.63
N LEU A 108 15.03 -69.12 92.93
CA LEU A 108 15.19 -69.14 91.47
C LEU A 108 13.95 -68.60 90.74
N ARG A 109 12.74 -68.92 91.23
CA ARG A 109 11.47 -68.38 90.69
C ARG A 109 11.32 -66.89 90.95
N GLN A 110 11.73 -66.39 92.12
CA GLN A 110 11.71 -64.97 92.44
C GLN A 110 12.68 -64.19 91.53
N THR A 111 13.94 -64.62 91.46
CA THR A 111 14.95 -64.01 90.57
C THR A 111 14.49 -64.00 89.11
N ALA A 112 13.97 -65.12 88.59
CA ALA A 112 13.45 -65.18 87.22
C ALA A 112 12.23 -64.26 86.99
N ALA A 113 11.38 -64.05 87.99
CA ALA A 113 10.27 -63.10 87.90
C ALA A 113 10.76 -61.64 87.88
N ASP A 114 11.75 -61.31 88.71
CA ASP A 114 12.35 -59.97 88.78
C ASP A 114 13.18 -59.65 87.53
N GLU A 115 13.91 -60.62 86.97
CA GLU A 115 14.59 -60.54 85.68
C GLU A 115 13.60 -60.30 84.53
N VAL A 116 12.51 -61.07 84.46
CA VAL A 116 11.46 -60.89 83.42
C VAL A 116 10.73 -59.54 83.59
N SER A 117 10.52 -59.08 84.82
CA SER A 117 9.97 -57.75 85.11
C SER A 117 10.90 -56.64 84.61
N THR A 118 12.19 -56.75 84.92
CA THR A 118 13.23 -55.80 84.49
C THR A 118 13.40 -55.78 82.97
N LEU A 119 13.41 -56.95 82.33
CA LEU A 119 13.50 -57.07 80.86
C LEU A 119 12.30 -56.43 80.15
N ARG A 120 11.08 -56.59 80.72
CA ARG A 120 9.87 -55.92 80.20
C ARG A 120 9.95 -54.40 80.35
N ALA A 121 10.31 -53.91 81.54
CA ALA A 121 10.45 -52.48 81.78
C ALA A 121 11.49 -51.82 80.85
N ASN A 122 12.60 -52.50 80.59
CA ASN A 122 13.62 -52.05 79.64
C ASN A 122 13.09 -52.05 78.20
N ALA A 123 12.43 -53.14 77.75
CA ALA A 123 11.85 -53.23 76.42
C ALA A 123 10.76 -52.19 76.16
N ASP A 124 9.88 -51.93 77.14
CA ASP A 124 8.85 -50.90 77.06
C ASP A 124 9.47 -49.49 76.97
N ALA A 125 10.56 -49.23 77.71
CA ALA A 125 11.30 -47.98 77.64
C ALA A 125 12.03 -47.78 76.29
N GLU A 126 12.64 -48.84 75.74
CA GLU A 126 13.24 -48.82 74.40
C GLU A 126 12.20 -48.59 73.30
N ILE A 127 11.04 -49.26 73.37
CA ILE A 127 9.93 -49.07 72.43
C ILE A 127 9.37 -47.65 72.52
N ALA A 128 9.23 -47.09 73.73
CA ALA A 128 8.81 -45.70 73.91
C ALA A 128 9.82 -44.70 73.34
N SER A 129 11.12 -44.92 73.58
CA SER A 129 12.22 -44.11 73.03
C SER A 129 12.25 -44.16 71.50
N LEU A 130 12.12 -45.36 70.91
CA LEU A 130 12.12 -45.57 69.47
C LEU A 130 10.91 -44.90 68.79
N ARG A 131 9.72 -44.98 69.39
CA ARG A 131 8.53 -44.23 68.92
C ARG A 131 8.77 -42.73 68.97
N ALA A 132 9.20 -42.20 70.12
CA ALA A 132 9.50 -40.78 70.27
C ALA A 132 10.64 -40.28 69.36
N ALA A 133 11.54 -41.16 68.90
CA ALA A 133 12.52 -40.84 67.86
C ALA A 133 11.90 -40.83 66.45
N ALA A 134 11.10 -41.85 66.11
CA ALA A 134 10.41 -41.94 64.82
C ALA A 134 9.40 -40.81 64.60
N ASP A 135 8.63 -40.45 65.64
CA ASP A 135 7.64 -39.36 65.58
C ASP A 135 8.33 -38.00 65.34
N ARG A 136 9.44 -37.73 66.03
CA ARG A 136 10.25 -36.52 65.81
C ARG A 136 10.84 -36.48 64.40
N TYR A 137 11.44 -37.58 63.93
CA TYR A 137 12.00 -37.67 62.58
C TYR A 137 10.92 -37.47 61.50
N ALA A 138 9.73 -38.04 61.69
CA ALA A 138 8.61 -37.85 60.77
C ALA A 138 8.13 -36.39 60.72
N GLU A 139 8.09 -35.71 61.87
CA GLU A 139 7.68 -34.30 61.95
C GLU A 139 8.76 -33.35 61.39
N GLU A 140 10.04 -33.60 61.68
CA GLU A 140 11.17 -32.87 61.09
C GLU A 140 11.21 -33.03 59.56
N THR A 141 11.01 -34.26 59.06
CA THR A 141 10.92 -34.53 57.61
C THR A 141 9.75 -33.81 56.95
N ARG A 142 8.57 -33.76 57.59
CA ARG A 142 7.41 -33.00 57.09
C ARG A 142 7.68 -31.50 57.10
N SER A 143 8.13 -30.95 58.21
CA SER A 143 8.42 -29.51 58.34
C SER A 143 9.46 -29.05 57.33
N GLN A 144 10.48 -29.86 57.04
CA GLN A 144 11.47 -29.55 56.01
C GLN A 144 10.83 -29.61 54.61
N ALA A 145 10.05 -30.65 54.30
CA ALA A 145 9.36 -30.78 53.02
C ALA A 145 8.35 -29.64 52.76
N ASP A 146 7.63 -29.18 53.79
CA ASP A 146 6.70 -28.05 53.70
C ASP A 146 7.45 -26.72 53.49
N VAL A 147 8.59 -26.53 54.15
CA VAL A 147 9.48 -25.37 53.91
C VAL A 147 9.99 -25.38 52.47
N ASP A 148 10.55 -26.50 52.00
CA ASP A 148 11.11 -26.63 50.65
C ASP A 148 10.02 -26.47 49.56
N ALA A 149 8.82 -27.03 49.78
CA ALA A 149 7.68 -26.83 48.90
C ALA A 149 7.22 -25.36 48.87
N SER A 150 7.19 -24.68 50.02
CA SER A 150 6.83 -23.26 50.09
C SER A 150 7.85 -22.36 49.38
N ALA A 151 9.15 -22.68 49.51
CA ALA A 151 10.24 -21.97 48.85
C ALA A 151 10.21 -22.19 47.33
N LEU A 152 9.96 -23.42 46.87
CA LEU A 152 9.80 -23.74 45.45
C LEU A 152 8.58 -23.02 44.84
N LEU A 153 7.44 -22.99 45.54
CA LEU A 153 6.25 -22.27 45.09
C LEU A 153 6.45 -20.75 45.09
N ALA A 154 7.20 -20.19 46.04
CA ALA A 154 7.55 -18.77 46.04
C ALA A 154 8.47 -18.42 44.85
N LYS A 155 9.50 -19.25 44.61
CA LYS A 155 10.40 -19.10 43.46
C LYS A 155 9.64 -19.19 42.12
N ALA A 156 8.82 -20.23 41.94
CA ALA A 156 8.07 -20.43 40.70
C ALA A 156 7.07 -19.30 40.40
N ARG A 157 6.52 -18.65 41.45
CA ARG A 157 5.71 -17.43 41.31
C ARG A 157 6.56 -16.25 40.87
N GLN A 158 7.69 -15.99 41.53
CA GLN A 158 8.61 -14.91 41.14
C GLN A 158 9.09 -15.06 39.69
N GLU A 159 9.39 -16.29 39.25
CA GLU A 159 9.76 -16.58 37.86
C GLU A 159 8.58 -16.32 36.89
N ALA A 160 7.37 -16.81 37.21
CA ALA A 160 6.17 -16.53 36.41
C ALA A 160 5.82 -15.04 36.33
N ASP A 161 5.89 -14.32 37.45
CA ASP A 161 5.66 -12.87 37.52
C ASP A 161 6.69 -12.14 36.64
N SER A 162 7.98 -12.51 36.70
CA SER A 162 9.02 -11.91 35.86
C SER A 162 8.81 -12.15 34.36
N ILE A 163 8.36 -13.33 33.96
CA ILE A 163 8.02 -13.67 32.57
C ILE A 163 6.82 -12.84 32.07
N ILE A 164 5.80 -12.65 32.92
CA ILE A 164 4.64 -11.78 32.61
C ILE A 164 5.10 -10.33 32.43
N ASP A 165 5.99 -9.86 33.31
CA ASP A 165 6.53 -8.50 33.31
C ASP A 165 7.39 -8.21 32.07
N ASP A 166 8.24 -9.15 31.65
CA ASP A 166 9.04 -9.04 30.42
C ASP A 166 8.18 -9.16 29.16
N ALA A 167 7.20 -10.07 29.12
CA ALA A 167 6.24 -10.16 28.01
C ALA A 167 5.39 -8.88 27.90
N ALA A 168 5.04 -8.24 29.02
CA ALA A 168 4.35 -6.95 29.04
C ALA A 168 5.25 -5.82 28.53
N ARG A 169 6.55 -5.83 28.88
CA ARG A 169 7.55 -4.88 28.36
C ARG A 169 7.75 -5.03 26.85
N GLU A 170 7.95 -6.24 26.33
CA GLU A 170 8.05 -6.43 24.87
C GLU A 170 6.74 -6.03 24.18
N ALA A 171 5.58 -6.48 24.68
CA ALA A 171 4.30 -6.13 24.07
C ALA A 171 3.99 -4.61 24.11
N ALA A 172 4.58 -3.84 25.03
CA ALA A 172 4.52 -2.38 25.00
C ALA A 172 5.46 -1.82 23.91
N ALA A 173 6.73 -2.24 23.90
CA ALA A 173 7.71 -1.79 22.91
C ALA A 173 7.27 -2.09 21.46
N ARG A 174 6.69 -3.27 21.20
CA ARG A 174 6.15 -3.65 19.87
C ARG A 174 4.98 -2.76 19.42
N ARG A 175 4.17 -2.25 20.35
CA ARG A 175 3.10 -1.30 20.03
C ARG A 175 3.68 0.07 19.71
N GLU A 176 4.64 0.54 20.50
CA GLU A 176 5.34 1.81 20.25
C GLU A 176 6.10 1.79 18.89
N GLU A 177 6.80 0.69 18.57
CA GLU A 177 7.41 0.45 17.26
C GLU A 177 6.37 0.54 16.11
N ALA A 178 5.22 -0.11 16.27
CA ALA A 178 4.15 -0.12 15.27
C ALA A 178 3.45 1.24 15.12
N GLU A 179 3.15 1.93 16.23
CA GLU A 179 2.53 3.26 16.25
C GLU A 179 3.47 4.31 15.63
N ALA A 180 4.76 4.27 15.95
CA ALA A 180 5.78 5.12 15.33
C ALA A 180 5.92 4.84 13.82
N PHE A 181 5.82 3.57 13.39
CA PHE A 181 5.82 3.21 11.98
C PHE A 181 4.56 3.72 11.24
N PHE A 182 3.38 3.54 11.83
CA PHE A 182 2.12 4.02 11.24
C PHE A 182 2.07 5.55 11.14
N GLU A 183 2.46 6.28 12.20
CA GLU A 183 2.45 7.75 12.14
C GLU A 183 3.54 8.28 11.19
N LYS A 184 4.68 7.58 11.05
CA LYS A 184 5.67 7.87 9.99
C LYS A 184 5.09 7.65 8.58
N GLN A 185 4.38 6.55 8.35
CA GLN A 185 3.70 6.30 7.06
C GLN A 185 2.64 7.37 6.78
N ARG A 186 1.87 7.76 7.79
CA ARG A 186 0.84 8.80 7.70
C ARG A 186 1.43 10.17 7.40
N ALA A 187 2.53 10.53 8.06
CA ALA A 187 3.26 11.78 7.81
C ALA A 187 3.84 11.82 6.38
N ALA A 188 4.41 10.70 5.91
CA ALA A 188 4.89 10.59 4.52
C ALA A 188 3.74 10.70 3.50
N ALA A 189 2.60 10.02 3.74
CA ALA A 189 1.42 10.13 2.90
C ALA A 189 0.85 11.56 2.85
N ALA A 190 0.84 12.26 3.98
CA ALA A 190 0.44 13.68 4.04
C ALA A 190 1.42 14.59 3.27
N GLN A 191 2.74 14.37 3.39
CA GLN A 191 3.75 15.10 2.61
C GLN A 191 3.55 14.87 1.10
N HIS A 192 3.41 13.62 0.66
CA HIS A 192 3.15 13.28 -0.74
C HIS A 192 1.84 13.89 -1.25
N ALA A 193 0.79 13.95 -0.44
CA ALA A 193 -0.44 14.66 -0.79
C ALA A 193 -0.19 16.17 -1.00
N THR A 194 0.55 16.84 -0.10
CA THR A 194 0.86 18.28 -0.25
C THR A 194 1.77 18.59 -1.44
N ASP A 195 2.72 17.71 -1.78
CA ASP A 195 3.53 17.86 -3.00
C ASP A 195 2.72 17.61 -4.27
N PHE A 196 1.75 16.69 -4.24
CA PHE A 196 0.83 16.45 -5.34
C PHE A 196 -0.14 17.63 -5.54
N GLU A 197 -0.69 18.20 -4.46
CA GLU A 197 -1.50 19.42 -4.53
C GLU A 197 -0.70 20.62 -5.07
N ARG A 198 0.54 20.79 -4.59
CA ARG A 198 1.45 21.86 -5.08
C ARG A 198 1.74 21.70 -6.57
N THR A 199 2.17 20.52 -7.01
CA THR A 199 2.48 20.28 -8.43
C THR A 199 1.24 20.33 -9.34
N LEU A 200 0.05 20.03 -8.82
CA LEU A 200 -1.21 20.31 -9.52
C LEU A 200 -1.54 21.81 -9.60
N SER A 201 -1.24 22.61 -8.57
CA SER A 201 -1.40 24.07 -8.62
C SER A 201 -0.42 24.68 -9.63
N GLU A 202 0.86 24.34 -9.54
CA GLU A 202 1.92 24.78 -10.47
C GLU A 202 1.54 24.48 -11.93
N ARG A 203 1.02 23.27 -12.23
CA ARG A 203 0.55 22.90 -13.58
C ARG A 203 -0.73 23.63 -14.01
N ARG A 204 -1.66 23.92 -13.09
CA ARG A 204 -2.87 24.72 -13.39
C ARG A 204 -2.51 26.18 -13.66
N GLU A 205 -1.59 26.75 -12.90
CA GLU A 205 -1.09 28.12 -13.07
C GLU A 205 -0.33 28.26 -14.39
N GLN A 206 0.53 27.28 -14.74
CA GLN A 206 1.19 27.21 -16.05
C GLN A 206 0.18 27.12 -17.19
N ALA A 207 -0.76 26.16 -17.17
CA ALA A 207 -1.76 26.00 -18.22
C ALA A 207 -2.67 27.23 -18.37
N ALA A 208 -3.02 27.90 -17.25
CA ALA A 208 -3.78 29.15 -17.29
C ALA A 208 -2.95 30.32 -17.86
N ALA A 209 -1.65 30.40 -17.54
CA ALA A 209 -0.76 31.41 -18.11
C ALA A 209 -0.55 31.20 -19.62
N GLU A 210 -0.36 29.96 -20.07
CA GLU A 210 -0.25 29.59 -21.48
C GLU A 210 -1.54 29.91 -22.24
N PHE A 211 -2.70 29.52 -21.70
CA PHE A 211 -4.01 29.82 -22.30
C PHE A 211 -4.26 31.33 -22.40
N ASN A 212 -3.99 32.10 -21.34
CA ASN A 212 -4.14 33.56 -21.35
C ASN A 212 -3.17 34.24 -22.32
N ALA A 213 -1.94 33.71 -22.45
CA ALA A 213 -0.97 34.22 -23.42
C ALA A 213 -1.41 33.92 -24.87
N GLU A 214 -2.00 32.75 -25.14
CA GLU A 214 -2.50 32.41 -26.47
C GLU A 214 -3.78 33.18 -26.82
N MET A 215 -4.72 33.32 -25.88
CA MET A 215 -5.90 34.18 -26.04
C MET A 215 -5.47 35.62 -26.35
N SER A 216 -4.49 36.16 -25.62
CA SER A 216 -3.98 37.52 -25.88
C SER A 216 -3.34 37.67 -27.27
N LYS A 217 -2.72 36.63 -27.84
CA LYS A 217 -2.25 36.65 -29.24
C LYS A 217 -3.42 36.64 -30.22
N GLN A 218 -4.45 35.84 -29.95
CA GLN A 218 -5.64 35.74 -30.79
C GLN A 218 -6.43 37.06 -30.80
N ASP A 219 -6.63 37.69 -29.64
CA ASP A 219 -7.21 39.03 -29.51
C ASP A 219 -6.41 40.08 -30.29
N GLN A 220 -5.07 40.08 -30.17
CA GLN A 220 -4.19 40.97 -30.93
C GLN A 220 -4.25 40.71 -32.44
N ALA A 221 -4.35 39.44 -32.86
CA ALA A 221 -4.48 39.07 -34.27
C ALA A 221 -5.84 39.50 -34.84
N LEU A 222 -6.93 39.32 -34.08
CA LEU A 222 -8.27 39.77 -34.45
C LEU A 222 -8.36 41.29 -34.53
N ALA A 223 -7.86 42.02 -33.52
CA ALA A 223 -7.79 43.48 -33.54
C ALA A 223 -6.94 43.99 -34.73
N GLY A 224 -5.80 43.35 -35.00
CA GLY A 224 -4.96 43.64 -36.16
C GLY A 224 -5.54 43.20 -37.51
N ILE A 225 -6.60 42.39 -37.54
CA ILE A 225 -7.41 42.13 -38.74
C ILE A 225 -8.50 43.20 -38.88
N GLN A 226 -9.19 43.54 -37.78
CA GLN A 226 -10.22 44.59 -37.74
C GLN A 226 -9.64 45.95 -38.17
N GLU A 227 -8.49 46.36 -37.65
CA GLU A 227 -7.83 47.61 -38.06
C GLU A 227 -7.49 47.63 -39.57
N ARG A 228 -7.11 46.48 -40.15
CA ARG A 228 -6.88 46.35 -41.60
C ARG A 228 -8.17 46.45 -42.41
N VAL A 229 -9.27 45.85 -41.93
CA VAL A 229 -10.59 46.00 -42.56
C VAL A 229 -11.08 47.45 -42.48
N ASP A 230 -10.92 48.11 -41.33
CA ASP A 230 -11.29 49.53 -41.15
C ASP A 230 -10.38 50.47 -41.95
N ALA A 231 -9.11 50.12 -42.16
CA ALA A 231 -8.21 50.85 -43.05
C ALA A 231 -8.63 50.70 -44.53
N MET A 232 -8.87 49.47 -44.99
CA MET A 232 -9.34 49.19 -46.35
C MET A 232 -10.72 49.80 -46.63
N GLY A 233 -11.62 49.81 -45.63
CA GLY A 233 -12.92 50.48 -45.72
C GLY A 233 -12.77 51.98 -45.95
N ARG A 234 -11.96 52.66 -45.12
CA ARG A 234 -11.65 54.08 -45.28
C ARG A 234 -10.95 54.40 -46.60
N GLU A 235 -10.03 53.55 -47.06
CA GLU A 235 -9.36 53.71 -48.35
C GLU A 235 -10.34 53.56 -49.53
N ALA A 236 -11.22 52.55 -49.48
CA ALA A 236 -12.25 52.34 -50.49
C ALA A 236 -13.29 53.46 -50.52
N ASP A 237 -13.69 54.00 -49.37
CA ASP A 237 -14.60 55.16 -49.30
C ASP A 237 -13.92 56.44 -49.81
N LEU A 238 -12.63 56.66 -49.52
CA LEU A 238 -11.88 57.77 -50.09
C LEU A 238 -11.69 57.63 -51.60
N ASP A 239 -11.45 56.43 -52.17
CA ASP A 239 -11.42 56.27 -53.63
C ASP A 239 -12.82 56.47 -54.23
N ARG A 240 -13.89 55.95 -53.62
CA ARG A 240 -15.28 56.24 -54.05
C ARG A 240 -15.57 57.74 -54.09
N GLU A 241 -15.21 58.50 -53.04
CA GLU A 241 -15.38 59.95 -53.01
C GLU A 241 -14.55 60.66 -54.09
N ASN A 242 -13.28 60.27 -54.27
CA ASN A 242 -12.42 60.84 -55.30
C ASN A 242 -12.93 60.54 -56.71
N LYS A 243 -13.34 59.30 -56.99
CA LYS A 243 -13.90 58.86 -58.29
C LYS A 243 -15.25 59.51 -58.56
N ALA A 244 -16.10 59.69 -57.55
CA ALA A 244 -17.33 60.46 -57.66
C ALA A 244 -17.06 61.96 -57.96
N ALA A 245 -16.06 62.56 -57.30
CA ALA A 245 -15.64 63.94 -57.57
C ALA A 245 -14.99 64.12 -58.95
N GLU A 246 -14.19 63.16 -59.42
CA GLU A 246 -13.67 63.10 -60.79
C GLU A 246 -14.79 62.99 -61.83
N ALA A 247 -15.73 62.06 -61.64
CA ALA A 247 -16.89 61.90 -62.51
C ALA A 247 -17.77 63.15 -62.53
N GLN A 248 -18.01 63.80 -61.37
CA GLN A 248 -18.79 65.03 -61.29
C GLN A 248 -18.09 66.19 -62.01
N ARG A 249 -16.76 66.37 -61.83
CA ARG A 249 -15.97 67.36 -62.59
C ARG A 249 -16.03 67.12 -64.10
N LEU A 250 -15.96 65.86 -64.54
CA LEU A 250 -16.04 65.50 -65.95
C LEU A 250 -17.44 65.76 -66.52
N LEU A 251 -18.50 65.45 -65.76
CA LEU A 251 -19.88 65.78 -66.14
C LEU A 251 -20.10 67.30 -66.23
N ASP A 252 -19.53 68.09 -65.32
CA ASP A 252 -19.66 69.55 -65.34
C ASP A 252 -18.81 70.19 -66.46
N SER A 253 -17.60 69.69 -66.74
CA SER A 253 -16.83 70.10 -67.94
C SER A 253 -17.62 69.79 -69.22
N ALA A 254 -18.19 68.58 -69.34
CA ALA A 254 -19.00 68.21 -70.49
C ALA A 254 -20.29 69.05 -70.62
N ARG A 255 -20.88 69.51 -69.50
CA ARG A 255 -22.01 70.46 -69.50
C ARG A 255 -21.58 71.86 -69.92
N GLU A 256 -20.42 72.35 -69.48
CA GLU A 256 -19.86 73.63 -69.90
C GLU A 256 -19.49 73.63 -71.40
N GLU A 257 -18.86 72.56 -71.88
CA GLU A 257 -18.58 72.33 -73.30
C GLU A 257 -19.87 72.23 -74.12
N ALA A 258 -20.86 71.45 -73.70
CA ALA A 258 -22.14 71.32 -74.40
C ALA A 258 -22.93 72.65 -74.43
N THR A 259 -22.97 73.40 -73.32
CA THR A 259 -23.60 74.73 -73.32
C THR A 259 -22.79 75.76 -74.11
N GLY A 260 -21.47 75.63 -74.18
CA GLY A 260 -20.58 76.38 -75.06
C GLY A 260 -20.86 76.11 -76.54
N LEU A 261 -20.97 74.84 -76.94
CA LEU A 261 -21.34 74.41 -78.29
C LEU A 261 -22.74 74.89 -78.67
N VAL A 262 -23.73 74.74 -77.79
CA VAL A 262 -25.10 75.26 -78.02
C VAL A 262 -25.11 76.79 -78.13
N ARG A 263 -24.29 77.51 -77.36
CA ARG A 263 -24.13 78.97 -77.48
C ARG A 263 -23.49 79.36 -78.81
N ALA A 264 -22.37 78.73 -79.18
CA ALA A 264 -21.68 78.97 -80.44
C ALA A 264 -22.56 78.65 -81.66
N ALA A 265 -23.33 77.56 -81.60
CA ALA A 265 -24.31 77.19 -82.62
C ALA A 265 -25.45 78.21 -82.73
N ARG A 266 -25.96 78.74 -81.60
CA ARG A 266 -26.94 79.84 -81.59
C ARG A 266 -26.36 81.14 -82.15
N GLU A 267 -25.14 81.52 -81.77
CA GLU A 267 -24.44 82.70 -82.30
C GLU A 267 -24.09 82.56 -83.79
N GLN A 268 -23.87 81.33 -84.28
CA GLN A 268 -23.72 81.04 -85.70
C GLN A 268 -25.06 81.09 -86.43
N ALA A 269 -26.14 80.56 -85.84
CA ALA A 269 -27.49 80.66 -86.38
C ALA A 269 -28.01 82.11 -86.42
N ASP A 270 -27.74 82.92 -85.39
CA ASP A 270 -28.04 84.36 -85.37
C ASP A 270 -27.20 85.15 -86.39
N ARG A 271 -25.93 84.77 -86.61
CA ARG A 271 -25.11 85.35 -87.69
C ARG A 271 -25.68 85.01 -89.05
N VAL A 272 -25.90 83.72 -89.34
CA VAL A 272 -26.53 83.25 -90.59
C VAL A 272 -27.87 83.93 -90.79
N ARG A 273 -28.73 84.03 -89.76
CA ARG A 273 -30.02 84.73 -89.88
C ARG A 273 -29.85 86.22 -90.18
N ARG A 274 -28.91 86.93 -89.54
CA ARG A 274 -28.63 88.35 -89.84
C ARG A 274 -28.04 88.56 -91.23
N ASP A 275 -27.16 87.67 -91.67
CA ASP A 275 -26.56 87.73 -93.00
C ASP A 275 -27.61 87.40 -94.07
N SER A 276 -28.48 86.40 -93.86
CA SER A 276 -29.65 86.14 -94.71
C SER A 276 -30.70 87.25 -94.65
N GLU A 277 -30.99 87.86 -93.49
CA GLU A 277 -31.86 89.04 -93.35
C GLU A 277 -31.28 90.22 -94.16
N ARG A 278 -29.96 90.39 -94.14
CA ARG A 278 -29.23 91.43 -94.87
C ARG A 278 -29.18 91.17 -96.38
N GLU A 279 -29.00 89.92 -96.79
CA GLU A 279 -29.10 89.50 -98.19
C GLU A 279 -30.54 89.63 -98.72
N LEU A 280 -31.54 89.27 -97.92
CA LEU A 280 -32.96 89.40 -98.26
C LEU A 280 -33.39 90.87 -98.29
N ALA A 281 -32.87 91.72 -97.39
CA ALA A 281 -33.03 93.17 -97.45
C ALA A 281 -32.32 93.77 -98.68
N ALA A 282 -31.12 93.29 -99.03
CA ALA A 282 -30.42 93.71 -100.25
C ALA A 282 -31.13 93.22 -101.54
N ALA A 283 -31.71 92.03 -101.53
CA ALA A 283 -32.53 91.50 -102.61
C ALA A 283 -33.86 92.26 -102.73
N THR A 284 -34.46 92.65 -101.60
CA THR A 284 -35.64 93.52 -101.57
C THR A 284 -35.30 94.92 -102.07
N ALA A 285 -34.18 95.51 -101.66
CA ALA A 285 -33.71 96.79 -102.19
C ALA A 285 -33.37 96.72 -103.69
N ARG A 286 -32.82 95.59 -104.18
CA ARG A 286 -32.66 95.33 -105.62
C ARG A 286 -34.04 95.27 -106.30
N ARG A 287 -34.98 94.45 -105.80
CA ARG A 287 -36.36 94.35 -106.30
C ARG A 287 -37.03 95.72 -106.36
N ASP A 288 -36.92 96.52 -105.30
CA ASP A 288 -37.60 97.81 -105.18
C ASP A 288 -36.91 98.88 -106.03
N SER A 289 -35.58 98.82 -106.21
CA SER A 289 -34.89 99.64 -107.20
C SER A 289 -35.25 99.24 -108.65
N ILE A 290 -35.45 97.95 -108.93
CA ILE A 290 -35.98 97.45 -110.22
C ILE A 290 -37.44 97.90 -110.40
N THR A 291 -38.27 97.85 -109.36
CA THR A 291 -39.66 98.35 -109.39
C THR A 291 -39.71 99.86 -109.60
N ALA A 292 -38.81 100.63 -108.98
CA ALA A 292 -38.67 102.07 -109.21
C ALA A 292 -38.16 102.39 -110.62
N GLN A 293 -37.19 101.62 -111.14
CA GLN A 293 -36.73 101.71 -112.52
C GLN A 293 -37.85 101.37 -113.51
N LEU A 294 -38.61 100.30 -113.28
CA LEU A 294 -39.79 99.93 -114.07
C LEU A 294 -40.91 100.98 -113.96
N SER A 295 -41.08 101.63 -112.81
CA SER A 295 -42.03 102.74 -112.64
C SER A 295 -41.58 104.00 -113.40
N ASN A 296 -40.28 104.30 -113.42
CA ASN A 296 -39.73 105.44 -114.15
C ASN A 296 -39.75 105.19 -115.67
N VAL A 297 -39.42 103.96 -116.10
CA VAL A 297 -39.62 103.49 -117.49
C VAL A 297 -41.09 103.51 -117.88
N ARG A 298 -42.02 103.11 -117.01
CA ARG A 298 -43.47 103.23 -117.24
C ARG A 298 -43.91 104.69 -117.36
N SER A 299 -43.28 105.62 -116.64
CA SER A 299 -43.51 107.06 -116.77
C SER A 299 -42.91 107.65 -118.06
N MET A 300 -41.77 107.15 -118.54
CA MET A 300 -41.21 107.57 -119.83
C MET A 300 -41.98 106.99 -121.02
N LEU A 301 -42.41 105.73 -120.95
CA LEU A 301 -43.26 105.09 -121.96
C LEU A 301 -44.66 105.73 -122.03
N ALA A 302 -45.15 106.34 -120.95
CA ALA A 302 -46.36 107.18 -121.00
C ALA A 302 -46.24 108.42 -121.91
N THR A 303 -45.05 108.73 -122.43
CA THR A 303 -44.81 109.84 -123.37
C THR A 303 -44.64 109.35 -124.83
N LEU A 304 -44.49 108.05 -125.09
CA LEU A 304 -44.50 107.45 -126.44
C LEU A 304 -45.13 106.04 -126.45
N GLY A 305 -46.45 105.99 -126.69
CA GLY A 305 -47.16 104.81 -127.20
C GLY A 305 -47.59 103.74 -126.18
N GLY A 306 -48.87 103.40 -126.20
CA GLY A 306 -49.37 102.05 -125.83
C GLY A 306 -49.71 101.25 -127.10
N PRO A 307 -50.40 100.09 -127.03
CA PRO A 307 -50.98 99.42 -125.85
C PRO A 307 -50.57 97.92 -125.73
N ALA A 308 -51.38 97.08 -125.04
CA ALA A 308 -51.26 95.60 -124.85
C ALA A 308 -50.14 95.14 -123.87
N ALA A 309 -50.32 94.22 -122.90
CA ALA A 309 -50.91 92.86 -122.82
C ALA A 309 -49.89 91.74 -123.20
N ALA A 310 -49.79 90.55 -122.55
CA ALA A 310 -50.58 89.90 -121.50
C ALA A 310 -49.82 88.80 -120.70
N ALA A 311 -50.46 88.30 -119.61
CA ALA A 311 -50.55 86.91 -119.12
C ALA A 311 -49.34 86.05 -118.64
N ALA A 312 -49.63 85.26 -117.58
CA ALA A 312 -49.07 83.93 -117.17
C ALA A 312 -47.55 83.84 -116.81
N ALA A 313 -47.07 82.86 -116.03
CA ALA A 313 -47.66 81.77 -115.22
C ALA A 313 -46.93 81.77 -113.84
N GLU A 314 -47.44 81.32 -112.69
CA GLU A 314 -47.79 79.92 -112.33
C GLU A 314 -46.69 78.91 -112.68
N ASP A 315 -46.00 78.38 -111.66
CA ASP A 315 -46.10 76.94 -111.37
C ASP A 315 -45.74 76.65 -109.89
N GLU A 316 -46.31 75.56 -109.36
CA GLU A 316 -45.85 74.92 -108.12
C GLU A 316 -44.84 73.81 -108.48
N VAL A 317 -43.91 73.48 -107.58
CA VAL A 317 -43.31 72.13 -107.58
C VAL A 317 -43.37 71.56 -106.18
N THR A 318 -43.88 70.34 -106.10
CA THR A 318 -44.39 69.70 -104.89
C THR A 318 -43.67 68.39 -104.59
N VAL A 319 -43.65 68.06 -103.29
CA VAL A 319 -43.86 66.69 -102.75
C VAL A 319 -42.71 65.67 -102.82
N GLN A 320 -42.67 64.86 -101.75
CA GLN A 320 -41.90 63.62 -101.49
C GLN A 320 -40.36 63.75 -101.40
N ASP A 321 -39.68 63.30 -100.34
CA ASP A 321 -39.73 62.01 -99.60
C ASP A 321 -38.98 60.90 -100.34
N ASP A 322 -38.01 60.28 -99.65
CA ASP A 322 -37.44 58.99 -100.01
C ASP A 322 -36.99 58.28 -98.71
N SER A 323 -37.14 56.95 -98.67
CA SER A 323 -37.20 56.19 -97.42
C SER A 323 -36.53 54.82 -97.53
N ALA A 324 -35.86 54.39 -96.44
CA ALA A 324 -35.16 53.11 -96.33
C ALA A 324 -33.94 53.00 -97.30
N GLN A 325 -32.95 52.13 -97.11
CA GLN A 325 -32.95 50.72 -96.74
C GLN A 325 -31.75 50.38 -95.82
N ASP A 326 -31.86 49.48 -94.82
CA ASP A 326 -31.90 48.00 -94.89
C ASP A 326 -30.47 47.43 -95.16
N THR A 327 -30.00 46.25 -94.69
CA THR A 327 -30.57 45.03 -94.04
C THR A 327 -29.43 44.50 -93.11
N THR A 328 -29.61 44.21 -91.80
CA THR A 328 -29.78 42.87 -91.14
C THR A 328 -28.80 41.73 -91.55
N VAL A 329 -28.59 40.59 -90.86
CA VAL A 329 -29.26 39.87 -89.74
C VAL A 329 -28.26 38.96 -88.93
N GLU A 330 -28.65 38.51 -87.72
CA GLU A 330 -28.53 37.14 -87.09
C GLU A 330 -27.29 36.22 -87.29
N ASP A 331 -26.85 35.36 -86.35
CA ASP A 331 -27.19 35.06 -84.92
C ASP A 331 -25.90 34.44 -84.23
N ALA A 332 -25.78 33.54 -83.23
CA ALA A 332 -26.66 32.62 -82.46
C ALA A 332 -26.07 32.22 -81.07
N ALA A 333 -26.86 31.48 -80.29
CA ALA A 333 -26.56 30.90 -78.96
C ALA A 333 -25.68 29.62 -79.02
N ASP A 334 -25.30 28.88 -77.95
CA ASP A 334 -25.89 28.60 -76.62
C ASP A 334 -24.74 28.20 -75.61
N VAL A 335 -24.73 28.58 -74.31
CA VAL A 335 -25.22 27.82 -73.11
C VAL A 335 -24.46 26.50 -72.81
N VAL A 336 -23.99 26.14 -71.59
CA VAL A 336 -23.69 26.73 -70.26
C VAL A 336 -22.70 25.79 -69.52
N ASP A 337 -22.09 26.19 -68.38
CA ASP A 337 -22.32 25.56 -67.06
C ASP A 337 -21.64 26.36 -65.91
N ALA A 338 -22.00 26.12 -64.64
CA ALA A 338 -21.40 26.77 -63.46
C ALA A 338 -21.56 25.96 -62.16
N ALA A 339 -20.54 25.97 -61.28
CA ALA A 339 -20.64 25.49 -59.90
C ALA A 339 -19.57 26.10 -58.97
N GLU A 340 -20.01 26.71 -57.87
CA GLU A 340 -19.32 26.70 -56.57
C GLU A 340 -20.27 26.01 -55.57
N ASP A 341 -19.74 25.28 -54.59
CA ASP A 341 -20.27 25.38 -53.22
C ASP A 341 -19.24 24.88 -52.18
N ARG A 342 -19.53 25.05 -50.89
CA ARG A 342 -18.72 24.59 -49.75
C ARG A 342 -19.52 23.65 -48.82
N ASP A 343 -18.75 22.88 -48.04
CA ASP A 343 -18.82 22.81 -46.57
C ASP A 343 -18.95 21.40 -45.94
N ASP A 344 -18.53 21.37 -44.66
CA ASP A 344 -18.35 20.32 -43.66
C ASP A 344 -18.96 18.91 -43.82
N THR A 345 -18.17 17.89 -43.44
CA THR A 345 -18.56 16.98 -42.34
C THR A 345 -17.37 16.20 -41.75
N VAL A 346 -17.51 15.81 -40.48
CA VAL A 346 -16.46 15.22 -39.62
C VAL A 346 -16.63 13.70 -39.47
N ALA A 347 -15.52 13.04 -39.07
CA ALA A 347 -15.33 11.63 -38.68
C ALA A 347 -14.86 10.68 -39.80
N GLY A 348 -13.95 9.74 -39.53
CA GLY A 348 -13.18 9.56 -38.29
C GLY A 348 -12.13 8.46 -38.46
N ASP A 349 -10.90 8.74 -38.04
CA ASP A 349 -9.82 7.74 -38.03
C ASP A 349 -9.93 6.85 -36.79
N ALA A 350 -9.62 5.56 -36.95
CA ALA A 350 -9.76 4.54 -35.92
C ALA A 350 -8.76 3.40 -36.16
N ALA A 351 -7.54 3.59 -35.67
CA ALA A 351 -6.52 2.55 -35.56
C ALA A 351 -6.36 2.12 -34.10
N GLU A 352 -6.67 0.85 -33.82
CA GLU A 352 -6.38 0.05 -32.63
C GLU A 352 -6.60 -1.40 -33.11
N ASP A 353 -5.64 -2.32 -33.21
CA ASP A 353 -4.46 -2.65 -32.38
C ASP A 353 -4.79 -3.42 -31.07
N GLU A 354 -5.55 -4.50 -31.23
CA GLU A 354 -5.71 -5.57 -30.23
C GLU A 354 -4.39 -6.34 -30.04
N GLY A 355 -3.51 -5.80 -29.20
CA GLY A 355 -2.23 -6.40 -28.85
C GLY A 355 -2.26 -7.21 -27.55
N VAL A 356 -1.80 -8.47 -27.65
CA VAL A 356 -1.15 -9.25 -26.58
C VAL A 356 -1.93 -9.44 -25.27
N GLU A 357 -2.69 -10.53 -25.18
CA GLU A 357 -2.82 -11.26 -23.91
C GLU A 357 -1.54 -12.08 -23.67
N ASP A 358 -0.76 -11.74 -22.65
CA ASP A 358 0.29 -12.58 -22.08
C ASP A 358 0.53 -12.16 -20.60
N THR A 359 1.01 -13.08 -19.76
CA THR A 359 1.25 -12.91 -18.29
C THR A 359 0.02 -12.62 -17.39
N ASP A 360 -0.11 -13.13 -16.16
CA ASP A 360 0.71 -14.15 -15.48
C ASP A 360 -0.05 -14.94 -14.38
N GLU A 361 0.47 -16.16 -14.15
CA GLU A 361 0.74 -16.84 -12.86
C GLU A 361 -0.15 -16.63 -11.59
N ASP A 362 -0.75 -17.72 -11.08
CA ASP A 362 -0.93 -17.97 -9.62
C ASP A 362 -0.80 -19.48 -9.32
N ALA A 363 0.42 -19.93 -9.08
CA ALA A 363 0.75 -21.34 -8.85
C ALA A 363 0.50 -21.77 -7.38
N ARG A 364 -0.68 -22.33 -7.12
CA ARG A 364 -1.06 -22.79 -5.77
C ARG A 364 -0.35 -24.08 -5.36
N GLU A 365 0.72 -23.94 -4.56
CA GLU A 365 1.37 -25.06 -3.89
C GLU A 365 0.40 -25.82 -2.98
N ALA A 366 0.25 -27.13 -3.22
CA ALA A 366 -0.49 -28.02 -2.34
C ALA A 366 0.45 -28.59 -1.27
N GLN A 367 0.22 -28.23 0.00
CA GLN A 367 0.99 -28.79 1.12
C GLN A 367 0.64 -30.28 1.33
N PRO A 368 1.63 -31.15 1.61
CA PRO A 368 1.37 -32.57 1.88
C PRO A 368 0.83 -32.77 3.30
N GLU A 369 -0.34 -33.39 3.40
CA GLU A 369 -0.96 -33.82 4.66
C GLU A 369 -0.21 -35.01 5.26
N VAL A 370 0.22 -34.92 6.53
CA VAL A 370 1.05 -35.93 7.21
C VAL A 370 0.27 -36.60 8.35
N ASP A 371 -0.64 -37.51 8.03
CA ASP A 371 -1.38 -38.30 9.03
C ASP A 371 -0.43 -39.31 9.73
N LEU A 372 -0.13 -39.05 11.01
CA LEU A 372 0.80 -39.85 11.80
C LEU A 372 0.07 -41.05 12.44
N GLY A 373 0.51 -42.25 12.04
CA GLY A 373 -0.17 -43.51 12.32
C GLY A 373 -0.42 -43.83 13.81
N LYS A 374 -1.66 -44.25 14.10
CA LYS A 374 -2.10 -44.72 15.43
C LYS A 374 -1.43 -46.04 15.82
N VAL A 375 -0.41 -45.98 16.68
CA VAL A 375 0.19 -47.17 17.34
C VAL A 375 -0.49 -47.43 18.69
N ARG A 376 -0.64 -48.73 19.04
CA ARG A 376 -1.44 -49.20 20.17
C ARG A 376 -0.67 -49.28 21.49
N VAL A 377 -1.38 -49.02 22.60
CA VAL A 377 -1.19 -49.66 23.91
C VAL A 377 -2.60 -50.01 24.40
N SER A 378 -3.09 -51.26 24.35
CA SER A 378 -2.63 -52.53 24.93
C SER A 378 -2.78 -52.57 26.46
N LYS A 379 -3.55 -53.55 26.97
CA LYS A 379 -3.71 -53.76 28.42
C LYS A 379 -2.41 -54.25 29.06
N GLY A 380 -2.18 -53.81 30.29
CA GLY A 380 -1.48 -54.52 31.36
C GLY A 380 -2.40 -54.48 32.57
#